data_AF-A0A453T7B1-F1
#
_entry.id   AF-A0A453T7B1-F1
#
_cell.length_a   1.000
_cell.length_b   1.000
_cell.length_c   1.000
_cell.angle_alpha   90.00
_cell.angle_beta   90.00
_cell.angle_gamma   90.00
#
_symmetry.space_group_name_H-M   'P 1'
#
loop_
_entity.id
_entity.type
_entity.pdbx_description
1 polymer ?
#
loop_
_entity_poly.entity_id
_entity_poly.type
_entity_poly.pdbx_seq_one_letter_code
_entity_poly.pdbx_strand_id
1 'polypeptide(L)'
;MNARTNSIDWAELIVREMSAASDLIDAKSRAFRILELFDKSAAGCNTPDEKQKMREEHKILKQMLGGLLHQNGVLKRAFLIQHNRLKDYQDMVRERSQFKEIVDKYQQQIKALEDRNYVLSLHLAQSDHRSGISGHRNPDVF
;
A
#
# COMPACT_ATOMS: atom_id res chain seq x y z
N MET A 1 1.58 -47.92 17.13
CA MET A 1 0.83 -47.39 15.98
C MET A 1 -0.65 -47.49 16.34
N ASN A 2 -1.24 -46.42 16.88
CA ASN A 2 -2.63 -46.45 17.34
C ASN A 2 -3.51 -45.94 16.19
N ALA A 3 -4.20 -46.87 15.55
CA ALA A 3 -5.08 -46.60 14.43
C ALA A 3 -6.19 -45.64 14.88
N ARG A 4 -6.39 -44.55 14.11
CA ARG A 4 -7.65 -43.82 14.09
C ARG A 4 -8.71 -44.83 13.65
N THR A 5 -9.41 -45.45 14.60
CA THR A 5 -10.55 -46.31 14.28
C THR A 5 -11.63 -45.43 13.68
N ASN A 6 -12.02 -45.74 12.44
CA ASN A 6 -13.00 -44.96 11.71
C ASN A 6 -14.39 -45.16 12.33
N SER A 7 -15.31 -44.21 12.10
CA SER A 7 -16.71 -44.31 12.58
C SER A 7 -17.38 -45.63 12.17
N ILE A 8 -17.01 -46.14 10.99
CA ILE A 8 -17.49 -47.41 10.44
C ILE A 8 -17.02 -48.61 11.27
N ASP A 9 -15.77 -48.62 11.73
CA ASP A 9 -15.18 -49.72 12.50
C ASP A 9 -15.82 -49.84 13.90
N TRP A 10 -16.15 -48.70 14.52
CA TRP A 10 -16.86 -48.68 15.80
C TRP A 10 -18.30 -49.15 15.68
N ALA A 11 -19.01 -48.75 14.61
CA ALA A 11 -20.37 -49.19 14.36
C ALA A 11 -20.42 -50.72 14.15
N GLU A 12 -19.49 -51.27 13.38
CA GLU A 12 -19.39 -52.70 13.15
C GLU A 12 -19.03 -53.49 14.42
N LEU A 13 -18.12 -52.97 15.25
CA LEU A 13 -17.78 -53.55 16.55
C LEU A 13 -18.99 -53.58 17.50
N ILE A 14 -19.76 -52.49 17.57
CA ILE A 14 -20.96 -52.40 18.41
C ILE A 14 -22.00 -53.43 17.95
N VAL A 15 -22.30 -53.46 16.65
CA VAL A 15 -23.29 -54.39 16.09
C VAL A 15 -22.87 -55.84 16.35
N ARG A 16 -21.59 -56.17 16.17
CA ARG A 16 -21.07 -57.51 16.45
C ARG A 16 -21.16 -57.89 17.93
N GLU A 17 -20.78 -57.00 18.85
CA GLU A 17 -20.82 -57.29 20.29
C GLU A 17 -22.25 -57.36 20.83
N MET A 18 -23.15 -56.52 20.35
CA MET A 18 -24.56 -56.54 20.77
C MET A 18 -25.32 -57.75 20.20
N SER A 19 -25.01 -58.18 18.97
CA SER A 19 -25.60 -59.38 18.36
C SER A 19 -25.11 -60.69 18.96
N ALA A 20 -23.93 -60.69 19.58
CA ALA A 20 -23.37 -61.84 20.29
C ALA A 20 -23.77 -61.93 21.77
N ALA A 21 -24.60 -60.99 22.26
CA ALA A 21 -25.05 -60.97 23.64
C ALA A 21 -26.10 -62.05 23.92
N SER A 22 -25.97 -62.75 25.05
CA SER A 22 -26.90 -63.80 25.45
C SER A 22 -28.21 -63.28 26.04
N ASP A 23 -28.15 -62.10 26.68
CA ASP A 23 -29.29 -61.42 27.30
C ASP A 23 -29.03 -59.90 27.39
N LEU A 24 -30.03 -59.17 27.86
CA LEU A 24 -29.98 -57.71 27.97
C LEU A 24 -28.92 -57.22 28.99
N ILE A 25 -28.62 -58.01 30.02
CA ILE A 25 -27.63 -57.68 31.05
C ILE A 25 -26.22 -57.84 30.47
N ASP A 26 -25.97 -58.92 29.72
CA ASP A 26 -24.72 -59.14 28.97
C ASP A 26 -24.52 -58.03 27.93
N ALA A 27 -25.55 -57.71 27.13
CA ALA A 27 -25.51 -56.61 26.16
C ALA A 27 -25.15 -55.27 26.82
N LYS A 28 -25.77 -54.97 27.96
CA LYS A 28 -25.46 -53.76 28.74
C LYS A 28 -24.01 -53.75 29.23
N SER A 29 -23.50 -54.88 29.72
CA SER A 29 -22.11 -54.98 30.19
C SER A 29 -21.09 -54.77 29.05
N ARG A 30 -21.38 -55.34 27.87
CA ARG A 30 -20.59 -55.16 26.65
C ARG A 30 -20.65 -53.72 26.15
N ALA A 31 -21.82 -53.07 26.19
CA ALA A 31 -21.96 -51.68 25.80
C ALA A 31 -21.12 -50.75 26.69
N PHE A 32 -21.11 -50.99 28.01
CA PHE A 32 -20.22 -50.25 28.92
C PHE A 32 -18.75 -50.45 28.59
N ARG A 33 -18.33 -51.68 28.28
CA ARG A 33 -16.95 -51.99 27.89
C ARG A 33 -16.54 -51.25 26.62
N ILE A 34 -17.41 -51.21 25.61
CA ILE A 34 -17.15 -50.52 24.34
C ILE A 34 -17.05 -49.00 24.56
N LEU A 35 -17.94 -48.42 25.35
CA LEU A 35 -17.88 -46.99 25.70
C LEU A 35 -16.60 -46.65 26.46
N GLU A 36 -16.15 -47.51 27.37
CA GLU A 36 -14.90 -47.32 28.09
C GLU A 36 -13.67 -47.39 27.16
N LEU A 37 -13.68 -48.30 26.17
CA LEU A 37 -12.66 -48.38 25.13
C LEU A 37 -12.67 -47.14 24.22
N PHE A 38 -13.85 -46.64 23.88
CA PHE A 38 -14.02 -45.43 23.09
C PHE A 38 -13.46 -44.21 23.82
N ASP A 39 -13.80 -44.03 25.10
CA ASP A 39 -13.28 -42.93 25.93
C ASP A 39 -11.75 -42.97 26.04
N LYS A 40 -11.15 -44.15 26.25
CA LYS A 40 -9.70 -44.32 26.28
C LYS A 40 -9.04 -43.98 24.95
N SER A 41 -9.67 -44.37 23.83
CA SER A 41 -9.21 -44.02 22.48
C SER A 41 -9.29 -42.52 22.21
N ALA A 42 -10.39 -41.87 22.61
CA ALA A 42 -10.60 -40.43 22.46
C ALA A 42 -9.66 -39.60 23.35
N ALA A 43 -9.36 -40.07 24.56
CA ALA A 43 -8.39 -39.46 25.47
C ALA A 43 -6.95 -39.56 24.94
N GLY A 44 -6.59 -40.71 24.33
CA GLY A 44 -5.28 -40.89 23.70
C GLY A 44 -5.03 -40.01 22.47
N CYS A 45 -6.09 -39.57 21.79
CA CYS A 45 -6.03 -38.67 20.62
C CYS A 45 -6.02 -37.17 21.02
N ASN A 46 -6.23 -36.88 22.31
CA ASN A 46 -6.36 -35.55 22.87
C ASN A 46 -5.42 -35.40 24.06
N THR A 47 -4.16 -35.78 23.87
CA THR A 47 -3.20 -35.69 24.97
C THR A 47 -3.14 -34.23 25.45
N PRO A 48 -3.09 -33.98 26.78
CA PRO A 48 -3.00 -32.64 27.32
C PRO A 48 -1.82 -31.84 26.73
N ASP A 49 -0.75 -32.57 26.38
CA ASP A 49 0.47 -32.07 25.79
C ASP A 49 0.27 -31.56 24.35
N GLU A 50 -0.39 -32.33 23.47
CA GLU A 50 -0.71 -31.88 22.09
C GLU A 50 -1.64 -30.66 22.10
N LYS A 51 -2.63 -30.65 23.00
CA LYS A 51 -3.51 -29.49 23.15
C LYS A 51 -2.76 -28.26 23.68
N GLN A 52 -1.81 -28.44 24.58
CA GLN A 52 -0.97 -27.35 25.09
C GLN A 52 -0.05 -26.81 24.00
N LYS A 53 0.63 -27.70 23.26
CA LYS A 53 1.47 -27.35 22.12
C LYS A 53 0.69 -26.56 21.06
N MET A 54 -0.50 -27.03 20.68
CA MET A 54 -1.37 -26.32 19.73
C MET A 54 -1.76 -24.92 20.23
N ARG A 55 -2.04 -24.76 21.54
CA ARG A 55 -2.35 -23.43 22.12
C ARG A 55 -1.15 -22.48 22.05
N GLU A 56 0.05 -23.00 22.32
CA GLU A 56 1.29 -22.23 22.26
C GLU A 56 1.62 -21.79 20.83
N GLU A 57 1.54 -22.71 19.87
CA GLU A 57 1.69 -22.41 18.45
C GLU A 57 0.70 -21.35 17.98
N HIS A 58 -0.58 -21.48 18.37
CA HIS A 58 -1.62 -20.49 18.06
C HIS A 58 -1.31 -19.12 18.65
N LYS A 59 -0.75 -19.07 19.87
CA LYS A 59 -0.35 -17.81 20.52
C LYS A 59 0.81 -17.13 19.78
N ILE A 60 1.81 -17.90 19.37
CA ILE A 60 2.95 -17.41 18.58
C ILE A 60 2.47 -16.87 17.23
N LEU A 61 1.61 -17.61 16.52
CA LEU A 61 1.03 -17.18 15.25
C LEU A 61 0.25 -15.86 15.38
N LYS A 62 -0.55 -15.71 16.44
CA LYS A 62 -1.27 -14.45 16.72
C LYS A 62 -0.32 -13.28 16.97
N GLN A 63 0.75 -13.48 17.74
CA GLN A 63 1.75 -12.43 17.97
C GLN A 63 2.47 -12.03 16.67
N MET A 64 2.88 -13.02 15.87
CA MET A 64 3.53 -12.76 14.58
C MET A 64 2.61 -12.01 13.63
N LEU A 65 1.33 -12.39 13.55
CA LEU A 65 0.33 -11.69 12.75
C LEU A 65 0.14 -10.24 13.21
N GLY A 66 0.10 -10.00 14.52
CA GLY A 66 0.05 -8.65 15.08
C GLY A 66 1.27 -7.80 14.67
N GLY A 67 2.47 -8.38 14.72
CA GLY A 67 3.69 -7.74 14.25
C GLY A 67 3.66 -7.37 12.77
N LEU A 68 3.22 -8.29 11.92
CA LEU A 68 3.08 -8.07 10.47
C LEU A 68 2.04 -6.98 10.15
N LEU A 69 0.91 -6.97 10.86
CA LEU A 69 -0.11 -5.92 10.70
C LEU A 69 0.43 -4.54 11.11
N HIS A 70 1.20 -4.48 12.20
CA HIS A 70 1.84 -3.24 12.63
C HIS A 70 2.83 -2.73 11.57
N GLN A 71 3.71 -3.60 11.06
CA GLN A 71 4.66 -3.26 10.00
C GLN A 71 3.95 -2.80 8.72
N ASN A 72 2.88 -3.48 8.32
CA ASN A 72 2.06 -3.07 7.17
C ASN A 72 1.48 -1.66 7.36
N GLY A 73 1.02 -1.34 8.58
CA GLY A 73 0.54 -0.01 8.93
C GLY A 73 1.63 1.07 8.83
N VAL A 74 2.84 0.79 9.32
CA VAL A 74 4.00 1.68 9.19
C VAL A 74 4.33 1.92 7.72
N LEU A 75 4.40 0.84 6.92
CA LEU A 75 4.70 0.92 5.49
C LEU A 75 3.66 1.73 4.72
N LYS A 76 2.36 1.55 4.99
CA LYS A 76 1.29 2.35 4.37
C LYS A 76 1.42 3.84 4.67
N ARG A 77 1.75 4.20 5.92
CA ARG A 77 1.99 5.60 6.30
C ARG A 77 3.20 6.18 5.59
N ALA A 78 4.32 5.44 5.58
CA ALA A 78 5.54 5.86 4.89
C ALA A 78 5.30 6.04 3.39
N PHE A 79 4.59 5.10 2.76
CA PHE A 79 4.21 5.17 1.36
C PHE A 79 3.36 6.41 1.07
N LEU A 80 2.35 6.71 1.89
CA LEU A 80 1.51 7.88 1.70
C LEU A 80 2.30 9.19 1.81
N ILE A 81 3.22 9.29 2.78
CA ILE A 81 4.11 10.46 2.91
C ILE A 81 4.98 10.60 1.67
N GLN A 82 5.60 9.51 1.21
CA GLN A 82 6.46 9.52 0.03
C GLN A 82 5.67 9.90 -1.23
N HIS A 83 4.46 9.37 -1.37
CA HIS A 83 3.56 9.67 -2.48
C HIS A 83 3.18 11.15 -2.52
N ASN A 84 2.79 11.74 -1.38
CA ASN A 84 2.46 13.15 -1.31
C ASN A 84 3.67 14.02 -1.66
N ARG A 85 4.86 13.72 -1.12
CA ARG A 85 6.10 14.45 -1.47
C ARG A 85 6.38 14.38 -2.98
N LEU A 86 6.21 13.21 -3.60
CA LEU A 86 6.42 13.06 -5.04
C LEU A 86 5.42 13.91 -5.84
N LYS A 87 4.16 13.94 -5.41
CA LYS A 87 3.12 14.77 -6.03
C LYS A 87 3.48 16.26 -5.93
N ASP A 88 3.87 16.72 -4.75
CA ASP A 88 4.29 18.12 -4.55
C ASP A 88 5.48 18.49 -5.45
N TYR A 89 6.46 17.58 -5.62
CA TYR A 89 7.57 17.79 -6.56
C TYR A 89 7.10 17.89 -8.01
N GLN A 90 6.15 17.05 -8.44
CA GLN A 90 5.59 17.13 -9.78
C GLN A 90 4.85 18.46 -10.01
N ASP A 91 4.15 18.95 -8.99
CA ASP A 91 3.48 20.25 -9.04
C ASP A 91 4.48 21.40 -9.15
N MET A 92 5.54 21.40 -8.33
CA MET A 92 6.62 22.39 -8.43
C MET A 92 7.32 22.39 -9.80
N VAL A 93 7.53 21.21 -10.40
CA VAL A 93 8.13 21.11 -11.74
C VAL A 93 7.22 21.72 -12.80
N ARG A 94 5.90 21.53 -12.68
CA ARG A 94 4.91 22.16 -13.58
C ARG A 94 4.92 23.68 -13.44
N GLU A 95 4.86 24.20 -12.21
CA GLU A 95 4.91 25.64 -11.94
C GLU A 95 6.21 26.27 -12.45
N ARG A 96 7.36 25.62 -12.20
CA ARG A 96 8.66 26.08 -12.71
C ARG A 96 8.67 26.17 -14.24
N SER A 97 8.03 25.22 -14.91
CA SER A 97 7.96 25.22 -16.38
C SER A 97 7.10 26.38 -16.89
N GLN A 98 5.99 26.69 -16.21
CA GLN A 98 5.16 27.85 -16.52
C GLN A 98 5.91 29.16 -16.31
N PHE A 99 6.63 29.31 -15.20
CA PHE A 99 7.46 30.49 -14.94
C PHE A 99 8.54 30.66 -16.00
N LYS A 100 9.19 29.57 -16.42
CA LYS A 100 10.19 29.62 -17.49
C LYS A 100 9.60 30.16 -18.79
N GLU A 101 8.41 29.70 -19.19
CA GLU A 101 7.74 30.20 -20.39
C GLU A 101 7.45 31.71 -20.30
N ILE A 102 7.04 32.20 -19.12
CA ILE A 102 6.79 33.62 -18.90
C ILE A 102 8.10 34.43 -18.99
N VAL A 103 9.18 33.96 -18.38
CA VAL A 103 10.49 34.60 -18.44
C VAL A 103 10.98 34.68 -19.89
N ASP A 104 10.86 33.60 -20.65
CA ASP A 104 11.25 33.54 -22.06
C ASP A 104 10.46 34.58 -22.89
N LYS A 105 9.15 34.72 -22.63
CA LYS A 105 8.30 35.75 -23.28
C LYS A 105 8.78 37.17 -22.97
N TYR A 106 9.09 37.47 -21.70
CA TYR A 106 9.58 38.81 -21.33
C TYR A 106 10.97 39.09 -21.90
N GLN A 107 11.86 38.11 -21.93
CA GLN A 107 13.18 38.27 -22.59
C GLN A 107 13.04 38.59 -24.07
N GLN A 108 12.11 37.95 -24.78
CA GLN A 108 11.83 38.28 -26.19
C GLN A 108 11.29 39.70 -26.36
N GLN A 109 10.39 40.15 -25.47
CA GLN A 109 9.86 41.51 -25.51
C GLN A 109 10.94 42.57 -25.26
N ILE A 110 11.82 42.34 -24.28
CA ILE A 110 12.94 43.24 -23.98
C ILE A 110 13.84 43.36 -25.20
N LYS A 111 14.25 42.22 -25.79
CA LYS A 111 15.09 42.22 -26.99
C LYS A 111 14.46 42.97 -28.15
N ALA A 112 13.16 42.78 -28.39
CA ALA A 112 12.42 43.50 -29.42
C ALA A 112 12.36 45.02 -29.17
N LEU A 113 12.27 45.45 -27.91
CA LEU A 113 12.30 46.87 -27.55
C LEU A 113 13.71 47.46 -27.67
N GLU A 114 14.75 46.71 -27.30
CA GLU A 114 16.15 47.10 -27.48
C GLU A 114 16.46 47.32 -28.97
N ASP A 115 16.08 46.37 -29.82
CA ASP A 115 16.25 46.48 -31.28
C ASP A 115 15.52 47.71 -31.85
N ARG A 116 14.28 47.98 -31.39
CA ARG A 116 13.52 49.16 -31.81
C ARG A 116 14.17 50.46 -31.36
N ASN A 117 14.62 50.54 -30.10
CA ASN A 117 15.31 51.71 -29.57
C ASN A 117 16.62 51.97 -30.33
N TYR A 118 17.38 50.93 -30.65
CA TYR A 118 18.61 51.06 -31.44
C TYR A 118 18.33 51.66 -32.83
N VAL A 119 17.31 51.16 -33.55
CA VAL A 119 16.91 51.71 -34.84
C VAL A 119 16.47 53.18 -34.73
N LEU A 120 15.68 53.51 -33.70
CA LEU A 120 15.26 54.90 -33.44
C LEU A 120 16.46 55.81 -33.17
N SER A 121 17.40 55.39 -32.34
CA SER A 121 18.63 56.15 -32.07
C SER A 121 19.47 56.37 -33.33
N LEU A 122 19.58 55.36 -34.20
CA LEU A 122 20.28 55.48 -35.48
C LEU A 122 19.60 56.49 -36.41
N HIS A 123 18.26 56.45 -36.53
CA HIS A 123 17.50 57.42 -37.33
C HIS A 123 17.62 58.85 -36.80
N LEU A 124 17.63 59.03 -35.47
CA LEU A 124 17.83 60.34 -34.84
C LEU A 124 19.22 60.90 -35.17
N ALA A 125 20.28 60.11 -34.99
CA ALA A 125 21.64 60.52 -35.33
C ALA A 125 21.79 60.90 -36.83
N GLN A 126 21.15 60.14 -37.73
CA GLN A 126 21.14 60.47 -39.16
C GLN A 126 20.37 61.77 -39.46
N SER A 127 19.29 62.05 -38.75
CA SER A 127 18.49 63.28 -38.89
C SER A 127 19.23 64.51 -38.37
N ASP A 128 19.96 64.38 -37.26
CA ASP A 128 20.82 65.43 -36.71
C ASP A 128 22.00 65.74 -37.65
N HIS A 129 22.55 64.74 -38.32
CA HIS A 129 23.58 64.96 -39.34
C HIS A 129 23.03 65.58 -40.64
N ARG A 130 21.81 65.23 -41.05
CA ARG A 130 21.13 65.83 -42.22
C ARG A 130 20.66 67.27 -41.98
N SER A 131 20.48 67.68 -40.72
CA SER A 131 20.14 69.06 -40.34
C SER A 131 21.35 69.99 -40.20
N GLY A 132 22.55 69.52 -40.57
CA GLY A 132 23.77 70.33 -40.68
C GLY A 132 23.78 71.36 -41.82
N ILE A 133 22.73 71.47 -42.63
CA ILE A 133 22.57 72.53 -43.63
C ILE A 133 21.15 73.10 -43.56
N SER A 134 21.10 74.42 -43.32
CA SER A 134 19.93 75.31 -43.30
C SER A 134 19.21 75.41 -41.95
N GLY A 135 19.63 76.43 -41.19
CA GLY A 135 18.95 76.88 -39.99
C GLY A 135 17.49 77.27 -40.25
N HIS A 136 16.59 76.66 -39.50
CA HIS A 136 15.34 77.28 -39.10
C HIS A 136 14.93 76.71 -37.74
N ARG A 137 15.50 77.28 -36.67
CA ARG A 137 14.85 77.20 -35.36
C ARG A 137 13.59 78.05 -35.49
N ASN A 138 12.42 77.43 -35.37
CA ASN A 138 11.17 78.16 -35.14
C ASN A 138 11.26 78.74 -33.72
N PRO A 139 11.31 80.07 -33.53
CA PRO A 139 11.00 80.65 -32.24
C PRO A 139 9.46 80.62 -32.07
N ASP A 140 9.02 80.57 -30.83
CA ASP A 140 7.62 80.63 -30.38
C ASP A 140 6.81 79.33 -30.47
N VAL A 141 6.93 78.52 -29.42
CA VAL A 141 5.75 77.97 -28.74
C VAL A 141 6.04 77.97 -27.23
N PHE A 142 5.19 78.69 -26.47
CA PHE A 142 5.15 78.75 -25.01
C PHE A 142 4.69 77.43 -24.40
#